data_AF-A0A832CEB2-F1
#
_entry.id   AF-A0A832CEB2-F1
#
_cell.length_a   1.000
_cell.length_b   1.000
_cell.length_c   1.000
_cell.angle_alpha   90.00
_cell.angle_beta   90.00
_cell.angle_gamma   90.00
#
_symmetry.space_group_name_H-M   'P 1'
#
loop_
_entity.id
_entity.type
_entity.pdbx_description
1 polymer ?
#
loop_
_entity_poly.entity_id
_entity_poly.type
_entity_poly.pdbx_seq_one_letter_code
_entity_poly.pdbx_strand_id
1 'polypeptide(L)' 'FNKRILKIGNNGEEITPKGGFPHYGVVRNGYVLIAGTVPGTVKRLVRIRDAIRPPKAEFAGINLVYVSTSSKQGK' A
#
# COMPACT_ATOMS: atom_id res chain seq x y z
N PHE A 1 4.35 6.85 13.29
CA PHE A 1 5.32 5.75 13.35
C PHE A 1 4.56 4.43 13.50
N ASN A 2 5.20 3.27 13.31
CA ASN A 2 4.59 1.93 13.43
C ASN A 2 3.43 1.67 12.47
N LYS A 3 3.66 1.95 11.18
CA LYS A 3 2.72 1.59 10.12
C LYS A 3 2.87 0.10 9.80
N ARG A 4 1.74 -0.60 9.67
CA ARG A 4 1.72 -2.04 9.39
C ARG A 4 1.82 -2.29 7.89
N ILE A 5 2.61 -3.27 7.50
CA ILE A 5 2.65 -3.78 6.13
C ILE A 5 1.55 -4.84 6.00
N LEU A 6 0.66 -4.69 5.02
CA LEU A 6 -0.47 -5.58 4.77
C LEU A 6 -0.11 -6.70 3.78
N LYS A 7 0.66 -6.35 2.74
CA LYS A 7 1.07 -7.27 1.67
C LYS A 7 2.34 -6.74 1.03
N ILE A 8 3.24 -7.65 0.67
CA ILE A 8 4.36 -7.38 -0.22
C ILE A 8 4.12 -8.25 -1.45
N GLY A 9 4.18 -7.66 -2.64
CA GLY A 9 3.92 -8.36 -3.88
C GLY A 9 4.87 -7.91 -4.98
N ASN A 10 5.12 -8.80 -5.94
CA ASN A 10 5.98 -8.52 -7.08
C ASN A 10 5.21 -8.04 -8.32
N ASN A 11 3.93 -8.43 -8.43
CA ASN A 11 3.08 -8.06 -9.56
C ASN A 11 2.11 -6.92 -9.20
N GLY A 12 2.37 -5.71 -9.71
CA GLY A 12 1.55 -4.54 -9.45
C GLY A 12 0.18 -4.52 -10.17
N GLU A 13 -0.10 -5.46 -11.08
CA GLU A 13 -1.41 -5.57 -11.72
C GLU A 13 -2.51 -6.00 -10.73
N GLU A 14 -2.16 -6.80 -9.71
CA GLU A 14 -3.10 -7.27 -8.68
C GLU A 14 -3.73 -6.15 -7.85
N ILE A 15 -2.99 -5.03 -7.72
CA ILE A 15 -3.39 -3.90 -6.89
C ILE A 15 -3.92 -2.73 -7.71
N THR A 16 -3.53 -2.64 -8.98
CA THR A 16 -3.84 -1.47 -9.81
C THR A 16 -5.35 -1.41 -10.09
N PRO A 17 -6.03 -0.32 -9.72
CA PRO A 17 -7.44 -0.12 -10.05
C PRO A 17 -7.70 -0.15 -11.56
N LYS A 18 -8.94 -0.45 -11.96
CA LYS A 18 -9.38 -0.25 -13.35
C LYS A 18 -9.15 1.20 -13.75
N GLY A 19 -8.35 1.44 -14.80
CA GLY A 19 -7.96 2.78 -15.25
C GLY A 19 -6.71 3.37 -14.55
N GLY A 20 -6.08 2.62 -13.65
CA GLY A 20 -4.86 3.02 -12.95
C GLY A 20 -5.09 3.93 -11.74
N PHE A 21 -4.02 4.19 -10.99
CA PHE A 21 -4.05 5.12 -9.88
C PHE A 21 -4.11 6.57 -10.39
N PRO A 22 -5.03 7.41 -9.89
CA PRO A 22 -5.11 8.82 -10.26
C PRO A 22 -3.76 9.53 -10.09
N HIS A 23 -3.34 10.28 -11.11
CA HIS A 23 -2.06 10.99 -11.17
C HIS A 23 -0.79 10.13 -11.07
N TYR A 24 -0.90 8.80 -10.99
CA TYR A 24 0.23 7.87 -10.97
C TYR A 24 0.28 6.99 -12.23
N GLY A 25 -0.79 6.23 -12.47
CA GLY A 25 -0.87 5.22 -13.53
C GLY A 25 -0.82 3.79 -12.99
N VAL A 26 -0.23 2.88 -13.75
CA VAL A 26 -0.14 1.45 -13.45
C VAL A 26 1.12 1.13 -12.66
N VAL A 27 1.01 0.31 -11.62
CA VAL A 27 2.17 -0.20 -10.88
C VAL A 27 2.72 -1.42 -11.61
N ARG A 28 3.98 -1.33 -12.08
CA ARG A 28 4.63 -2.41 -12.87
C ARG A 28 5.63 -3.24 -12.07
N ASN A 29 6.11 -2.70 -10.95
CA ASN A 29 7.18 -3.28 -10.14
C ASN A 29 6.63 -3.85 -8.83
N GLY A 30 7.52 -4.45 -8.04
CA GLY A 30 7.21 -4.85 -6.68
C GLY A 30 6.65 -3.69 -5.84
N TYR A 31 5.66 -3.99 -5.03
CA TYR A 31 4.89 -3.03 -4.26
C TYR A 31 4.72 -3.50 -2.81
N VAL A 32 4.45 -2.52 -1.94
CA VAL A 32 4.14 -2.75 -0.53
C VAL A 32 2.83 -2.07 -0.20
N LEU A 33 1.90 -2.81 0.38
CA LEU A 33 0.67 -2.25 0.94
C LEU A 33 0.90 -1.85 2.39
N ILE A 34 0.61 -0.61 2.71
CA ILE A 34 0.76 -0.04 4.06
C ILE A 34 -0.62 0.30 4.61
N ALA A 35 -0.85 -0.03 5.87
CA ALA A 35 -2.09 0.32 6.55
C ALA A 35 -2.21 1.85 6.78
N GLY A 36 -3.28 2.44 6.25
CA GLY A 36 -3.60 3.85 6.39
C GLY A 36 -2.85 4.75 5.41
N THR A 37 -2.56 5.99 5.83
CA THR A 37 -1.94 7.02 4.98
C THR A 37 -0.43 7.14 5.18
N VAL A 38 0.25 7.70 4.17
CA VAL A 38 1.67 8.06 4.16
C VAL A 38 1.78 9.56 3.83
N PRO A 39 2.67 10.32 4.50
CA PRO A 39 2.82 11.74 4.23
C PRO A 39 3.38 12.01 2.83
N GLY A 40 2.82 13.01 2.15
CA GLY A 40 3.26 13.46 0.84
C GLY A 40 2.23 13.26 -0.26
N THR A 41 2.49 13.86 -1.41
CA THR A 41 1.67 13.74 -2.61
C THR A 41 2.04 12.47 -3.40
N VAL A 42 1.18 12.10 -4.34
CA VAL A 42 1.40 10.99 -5.28
C VAL A 42 2.73 11.19 -6.04
N LYS A 43 3.49 10.10 -6.30
CA LYS A 43 4.84 10.08 -6.92
C LYS A 43 5.99 10.59 -6.04
N ARG A 44 5.75 11.05 -4.81
CA ARG A 44 6.85 11.45 -3.91
C ARG A 44 7.64 10.23 -3.44
N LEU A 45 8.97 10.32 -3.46
CA LEU A 45 9.83 9.30 -2.87
C LEU A 45 9.61 9.24 -1.34
N VAL A 46 9.38 8.03 -0.84
CA VAL A 46 9.19 7.76 0.58
C VAL A 46 10.25 6.76 1.03
N ARG A 47 10.97 7.08 2.10
CA ARG A 47 11.91 6.16 2.74
C ARG A 47 11.19 5.41 3.87
N ILE A 48 11.19 4.08 3.79
CA ILE A 48 10.69 3.20 4.84
C ILE A 48 11.89 2.77 5.70
N ARG A 49 11.67 2.69 7.01
CA ARG A 49 12.68 2.26 7.97
C ARG A 49 12.02 1.41 9.04
N ASP A 50 12.79 0.49 9.58
CA ASP A 50 12.41 -0.29 10.75
C ASP A 50 12.05 0.58 11.96
N ALA A 51 11.16 0.03 12.78
CA ALA A 51 10.68 0.70 13.98
C ALA A 51 11.77 0.70 15.06
N ILE A 52 12.20 1.88 15.50
CA ILE A 52 13.08 2.00 16.70
C ILE A 52 12.34 1.51 17.94
N ARG A 53 11.04 1.81 18.03
CA ARG A 53 10.23 1.47 19.20
C ARG A 53 9.26 0.36 18.83
N PRO A 54 9.34 -0.82 19.48
CA PRO A 54 8.44 -1.91 19.18
C PRO A 54 6.98 -1.47 19.36
N PRO A 55 6.06 -1.92 18.49
CA PRO A 55 4.64 -1.65 18.67
C PRO A 55 4.17 -2.29 19.99
N LYS A 56 3.35 -1.57 20.76
CA LYS A 56 2.77 -2.08 22.01
C LYS A 56 1.76 -3.21 21.79
N ALA A 57 1.22 -3.30 20.58
CA ALA A 57 0.22 -4.31 20.22
C ALA A 57 0.92 -5.47 19.50
N GLU A 58 0.70 -6.68 20.02
CA GLU A 58 1.00 -7.92 19.32
C GLU A 58 -0.11 -8.17 18.30
N PHE A 59 0.26 -8.18 17.03
CA PHE A 59 -0.70 -8.43 15.96
C PHE A 59 -0.49 -9.84 15.43
N ALA A 60 -1.54 -10.67 15.50
CA ALA A 60 -1.58 -11.95 14.79
C ALA A 60 -1.43 -11.74 13.26
N GLY A 61 -1.07 -12.79 12.52
CA GLY A 61 -0.92 -12.76 11.06
C GLY A 61 -2.09 -12.10 10.33
N ILE A 62 -1.81 -11.50 9.17
CA ILE A 62 -2.83 -10.80 8.36
C ILE A 62 -3.44 -11.78 7.37
N ASN A 63 -4.76 -11.95 7.41
CA ASN A 63 -5.49 -12.59 6.33
C ASN A 63 -6.17 -11.52 5.46
N LEU A 64 -5.64 -11.30 4.25
CA LEU A 64 -6.13 -10.29 3.32
C LEU A 64 -7.19 -10.92 2.40
N VAL A 65 -8.47 -10.76 2.72
CA VAL A 65 -9.57 -11.43 1.99
C VAL A 65 -9.91 -10.73 0.68
N TYR A 66 -9.90 -9.39 0.66
CA TYR A 66 -10.35 -8.62 -0.49
C TYR A 66 -9.54 -7.33 -0.65
N VAL A 67 -9.25 -6.99 -1.90
CA VAL A 67 -8.64 -5.73 -2.29
C VAL A 67 -9.47 -5.11 -3.41
N SER A 68 -9.91 -3.86 -3.20
CA SER A 68 -10.73 -3.15 -4.16
C SER A 68 -9.90 -2.67 -5.36
N THR A 69 -10.12 -3.29 -6.52
CA THR A 69 -9.57 -2.88 -7.82
C THR A 69 -10.56 -2.05 -8.66
N SER A 70 -11.64 -1.56 -8.03
CA SER A 70 -12.59 -0.67 -8.69
C SER A 70 -11.93 0.66 -9.07
N SER A 71 -12.37 1.26 -10.19
CA SER A 71 -11.90 2.58 -10.64
C SER A 71 -11.97 3.60 -9.50
N LYS A 72 -10.96 4.47 -9.44
CA LYS A 72 -10.91 5.61 -8.50
C LYS A 72 -11.12 6.95 -9.22
N GLN A 73 -11.44 6.91 -10.51
CA GLN A 73 -11.83 8.07 -11.32
C GLN A 73 -13.34 8.01 -11.54
N GLY A 74 -14.08 9.01 -11.03
CA GLY A 74 -15.55 8.98 -11.02
C GLY A 74 -16.12 7.94 -10.03
N LYS A 75 -17.44 7.96 -9.85
CA LYS A 75 -18.15 7.05 -8.92
C LYS A 75 -17.89 5.58 -9.20
#